data_AF-A0A6J5GS90-F1
#
_entry.id   AF-A0A6J5GS90-F1
#
_cell.length_a   1.000
_cell.length_b   1.000
_cell.length_c   1.000
_cell.angle_alpha   90.00
_cell.angle_beta   90.00
_cell.angle_gamma   90.00
#
_symmetry.space_group_name_H-M   'P 1'
#
loop_
_entity.id
_entity.type
_entity.pdbx_description
1 polymer ?
#
loop_
_entity_poly.entity_id
_entity_poly.type
_entity_poly.pdbx_seq_one_letter_code
_entity_poly.pdbx_strand_id
1 'polypeptide(L)'
;MGYAIRTFLITPDDGIRKIGMARYWNMLGAPDSHRLPELADQRVHLANLTIELVDRKPVHVIDRDFVIVTFDAQGRLNVDQIMQRGSSLFEVFMASKLGRNDKEGTAKVVDATARFTVQGSRWTPTPALVQALDEAALGLRPCPGI
;
A
#
# COMPACT_ATOMS: atom_id res chain seq x y z
N MET A 1 2.19 -16.63 -16.50
CA MET A 1 2.92 -15.75 -15.58
C MET A 1 1.99 -14.62 -15.17
N GLY A 2 1.89 -14.34 -13.87
CA GLY A 2 1.01 -13.29 -13.36
C GLY A 2 1.67 -12.53 -12.22
N TYR A 3 1.07 -11.41 -11.83
CA TYR A 3 1.53 -10.61 -10.71
C TYR A 3 0.41 -10.43 -9.70
N ALA A 4 0.76 -10.39 -8.43
CA ALA A 4 -0.14 -9.99 -7.36
C ALA A 4 0.53 -8.96 -6.48
N ILE A 5 -0.26 -8.17 -5.76
CA ILE A 5 0.25 -7.26 -4.76
C ILE A 5 -0.28 -7.72 -3.40
N ARG A 6 0.63 -7.84 -2.44
CA ARG A 6 0.31 -8.11 -1.04
C ARG A 6 0.62 -6.88 -0.22
N THR A 7 -0.39 -6.42 0.51
CA THR A 7 -0.30 -5.23 1.34
C THR A 7 -0.25 -5.63 2.80
N PHE A 8 0.65 -5.00 3.55
CA PHE A 8 0.86 -5.23 4.97
C PHE A 8 0.84 -3.90 5.72
N LEU A 9 0.26 -3.92 6.91
CA LEU A 9 0.45 -2.89 7.93
C LEU A 9 1.48 -3.38 8.93
N ILE A 10 2.40 -2.50 9.30
CA ILE A 10 3.41 -2.75 10.31
C ILE A 10 3.17 -1.75 11.43
N THR A 11 2.79 -2.27 12.59
CA THR A 11 2.55 -1.48 13.79
C THR A 11 3.86 -1.06 14.46
N PRO A 12 3.86 -0.06 15.36
CA PRO A 12 5.10 0.44 15.98
C PRO A 12 5.89 -0.58 16.79
N ASP A 13 5.27 -1.70 17.17
CA ASP A 13 5.87 -2.88 17.81
C ASP A 13 6.42 -3.91 16.81
N ASP A 14 6.62 -3.51 15.54
CA ASP A 14 7.01 -4.36 14.40
C ASP A 14 6.03 -5.53 14.10
N GLY A 15 4.79 -5.43 14.59
CA GLY A 15 3.72 -6.37 14.27
C GLY A 15 3.29 -6.28 12.81
N ILE A 16 3.45 -7.37 12.05
CA ILE A 16 3.05 -7.45 10.65
C ILE A 16 1.63 -8.01 10.53
N ARG A 17 0.70 -7.21 9.98
CA ARG A 17 -0.67 -7.62 9.66
C ARG A 17 -0.91 -7.54 8.17
N LYS A 18 -1.41 -8.62 7.58
CA LYS A 18 -1.79 -8.65 6.16
C LYS A 18 -3.16 -8.02 6.00
N ILE A 19 -3.28 -7.05 5.09
CA ILE A 19 -4.58 -6.51 4.70
C ILE A 19 -4.96 -7.05 3.33
N GLY A 20 -6.21 -7.51 3.21
CA GLY A 20 -6.76 -7.93 1.92
C GLY A 20 -6.80 -6.74 0.95
N MET A 21 -6.40 -6.95 -0.30
CA MET A 21 -6.37 -5.88 -1.31
C MET A 21 -7.73 -5.18 -1.46
N ALA A 22 -8.84 -5.93 -1.47
CA ALA A 22 -10.19 -5.36 -1.49
C ALA A 22 -10.49 -4.49 -0.25
N ARG A 23 -10.06 -4.92 0.95
CA ARG A 23 -10.22 -4.14 2.18
C ARG A 23 -9.40 -2.85 2.11
N TYR A 24 -8.17 -2.91 1.63
CA TYR A 24 -7.33 -1.74 1.44
C TYR A 24 -7.93 -0.74 0.44
N TRP A 25 -8.43 -1.21 -0.70
CA TRP A 25 -9.13 -0.35 -1.66
C TRP A 25 -10.39 0.30 -1.07
N ASN A 26 -11.14 -0.45 -0.28
CA ASN A 26 -12.33 0.05 0.39
C ASN A 26 -11.98 1.11 1.44
N MET A 27 -10.86 0.97 2.16
CA MET A 27 -10.34 2.01 3.06
C MET A 27 -9.94 3.29 2.33
N LEU A 28 -9.42 3.18 1.11
CA LEU A 28 -9.08 4.34 0.28
C LEU A 28 -10.33 5.00 -0.33
N GLY A 29 -11.30 4.21 -0.79
CA GLY A 29 -12.49 4.72 -1.48
C GLY A 29 -13.65 5.13 -0.58
N ALA A 30 -13.76 4.55 0.61
CA ALA A 30 -14.82 4.79 1.57
C ALA A 30 -14.30 4.69 3.02
N PRO A 31 -13.32 5.54 3.42
CA PRO A 31 -12.63 5.44 4.71
C PRO A 31 -13.61 5.43 5.91
N ASP A 32 -14.72 6.16 5.80
CA ASP A 32 -15.75 6.25 6.83
C ASP A 32 -16.42 4.93 7.18
N SER A 33 -16.50 4.00 6.21
CA SER A 33 -17.15 2.69 6.34
C SER A 33 -16.17 1.56 6.64
N HIS A 34 -14.86 1.82 6.51
CA HIS A 34 -13.80 0.82 6.63
C HIS A 34 -12.76 1.24 7.66
N ARG A 35 -13.22 1.50 8.88
CA ARG A 35 -12.36 1.93 9.99
C ARG A 35 -11.56 0.77 10.57
N LEU A 36 -10.39 1.09 11.10
CA LEU A 36 -9.55 0.22 11.93
C LEU A 36 -9.39 0.88 13.31
N PRO A 37 -10.36 0.73 14.22
CA PRO A 37 -10.32 1.38 15.54
C PRO A 37 -9.08 1.02 16.36
N GLU A 38 -8.55 -0.19 16.17
CA GLU A 38 -7.31 -0.66 16.82
C GLU A 38 -6.06 0.15 16.42
N LEU A 39 -6.14 0.91 15.32
CA LEU A 39 -5.10 1.81 14.85
C LEU A 39 -5.47 3.29 15.04
N ALA A 40 -6.54 3.62 15.79
CA ALA A 40 -6.94 5.00 16.01
C ALA A 40 -5.80 5.84 16.60
N ASP A 41 -5.62 7.05 16.06
CA ASP A 41 -4.52 7.99 16.38
C ASP A 41 -3.10 7.43 16.17
N GLN A 42 -2.96 6.32 15.43
CA GLN A 42 -1.66 5.71 15.17
C GLN A 42 -1.08 6.13 13.81
N ARG A 43 0.25 6.28 13.82
CA ARG A 43 1.08 6.31 12.63
C ARG A 43 1.69 4.93 12.45
N VAL A 44 1.41 4.30 11.32
CA VAL A 44 1.88 2.94 11.01
C VAL A 44 2.62 2.93 9.68
N HIS A 45 3.42 1.90 9.47
CA HIS A 45 4.05 1.67 8.18
C HIS A 45 3.19 0.76 7.32
N LEU A 46 3.17 1.03 6.02
CA LEU A 46 2.49 0.25 5.00
C LEU A 46 3.56 -0.29 4.06
N ALA A 47 3.48 -1.59 3.76
CA ALA A 47 4.33 -2.23 2.77
C ALA A 47 3.48 -2.88 1.67
N ASN A 48 3.74 -2.51 0.42
CA ASN A 48 3.15 -3.15 -0.75
C ASN A 48 4.23 -3.94 -1.47
N LEU A 49 4.05 -5.26 -1.53
CA LEU A 49 4.99 -6.16 -2.17
C LEU A 49 4.35 -6.71 -3.45
N THR A 50 4.97 -6.41 -4.59
CA THR A 50 4.58 -7.00 -5.87
C THR A 50 5.28 -8.36 -6.01
N ILE A 51 4.48 -9.41 -6.13
CA ILE A 51 4.95 -10.79 -6.25
C ILE A 51 4.67 -11.33 -7.64
N GLU A 52 5.67 -12.02 -8.18
CA GLU A 52 5.52 -12.84 -9.37
C GLU A 52 4.88 -14.18 -9.02
N LEU A 53 3.95 -14.60 -9.88
CA LEU A 53 3.22 -15.85 -9.80
C LEU A 53 3.52 -16.73 -11.01
N VAL A 54 3.97 -17.95 -10.75
CA VAL A 54 4.08 -19.04 -11.73
C VAL A 54 3.12 -20.14 -11.29
N ASP A 55 2.23 -20.58 -12.19
CA ASP A 55 1.17 -21.54 -11.88
C ASP A 55 0.33 -21.18 -10.63
N ARG A 56 0.06 -19.88 -10.47
CA ARG A 56 -0.64 -19.27 -9.31
C ARG A 56 0.09 -19.41 -7.96
N LYS A 57 1.34 -19.88 -7.96
CA LYS A 57 2.19 -19.94 -6.77
C LYS A 57 3.14 -18.74 -6.75
N PRO A 58 3.29 -18.06 -5.59
CA PRO A 58 4.25 -16.98 -5.46
C PRO A 58 5.67 -17.52 -5.51
N VAL A 59 6.51 -16.93 -6.36
CA VAL A 59 7.89 -17.39 -6.57
C VAL A 59 8.93 -16.33 -6.22
N HIS A 60 8.63 -15.05 -6.46
CA HIS A 60 9.58 -13.97 -6.24
C HIS A 60 8.90 -12.66 -5.88
N VAL A 61 9.55 -11.84 -5.06
CA VAL A 61 9.16 -10.46 -4.78
C VAL A 61 9.94 -9.56 -5.72
N ILE A 62 9.25 -8.91 -6.66
CA ILE A 62 9.87 -8.11 -7.72
C ILE A 62 9.94 -6.61 -7.39
N ASP A 63 9.08 -6.13 -6.49
CA ASP A 63 9.05 -4.73 -6.09
C ASP A 63 8.52 -4.57 -4.65
N ARG A 64 8.97 -3.50 -3.97
CA ARG A 64 8.62 -3.17 -2.59
C ARG A 64 8.40 -1.66 -2.47
N ASP A 65 7.17 -1.26 -2.15
CA ASP A 65 6.82 0.11 -1.83
C ASP A 65 6.55 0.25 -0.31
N PHE A 66 7.24 1.19 0.32
CA PHE A 66 7.21 1.41 1.76
C PHE A 66 6.75 2.84 2.06
N VAL A 67 5.59 2.95 2.69
CA VAL A 67 4.91 4.23 2.92
C VAL A 67 4.51 4.36 4.38
N ILE A 68 4.59 5.57 4.91
CA ILE A 68 4.03 5.88 6.22
C ILE A 68 2.61 6.43 6.06
N VAL A 69 1.66 5.78 6.73
CA VAL A 69 0.25 6.19 6.78
C VAL A 69 -0.17 6.55 8.21
N THR A 70 -1.20 7.37 8.33
CA THR A 70 -1.77 7.77 9.61
C THR A 70 -3.26 7.46 9.64
N PHE A 71 -3.73 7.17 10.84
CA PHE A 71 -5.13 6.95 11.14
C PHE A 71 -5.63 8.08 12.06
N ASP A 72 -6.84 8.55 11.83
CA ASP A 72 -7.47 9.53 12.70
C ASP A 72 -7.98 8.90 14.02
N ALA A 73 -8.55 9.72 14.90
CA ALA A 73 -9.10 9.31 16.19
C ALA A 73 -10.25 8.29 16.08
N GLN A 74 -10.82 8.08 14.89
CA GLN A 74 -11.86 7.08 14.63
C GLN A 74 -11.31 5.85 13.90
N GLY A 75 -9.99 5.79 13.66
CA GLY A 75 -9.34 4.72 12.93
C GLY A 75 -9.59 4.77 11.43
N ARG A 76 -9.90 5.93 10.84
CA ARG A 76 -9.99 6.10 9.40
C ARG A 76 -8.61 6.36 8.82
N LEU A 77 -8.31 5.72 7.71
CA LEU A 77 -7.07 5.97 6.98
C LEU A 77 -7.09 7.40 6.43
N ASN A 78 -6.04 8.17 6.70
CA ASN A 78 -5.89 9.51 6.15
C ASN A 78 -5.52 9.42 4.65
N VAL A 79 -6.54 9.44 3.79
CA VAL A 79 -6.38 9.31 2.33
C VAL A 79 -5.73 10.54 1.71
N ASP A 80 -6.03 11.74 2.22
CA ASP A 80 -5.44 12.99 1.73
C ASP A 80 -3.92 12.99 1.89
N GLN A 81 -3.44 12.40 3.00
CA GLN A 81 -2.03 12.18 3.23
C GLN A 81 -1.42 11.26 2.16
N ILE A 82 -2.12 10.21 1.74
CA ILE A 82 -1.64 9.28 0.70
C ILE A 82 -1.66 9.97 -0.68
N MET A 83 -2.71 10.77 -0.96
CA MET A 83 -2.86 11.55 -2.19
C MET A 83 -1.72 12.54 -2.40
N GLN A 84 -1.38 13.30 -1.36
CA GLN A 84 -0.29 14.29 -1.41
C GLN A 84 1.10 13.65 -1.56
N ARG A 85 1.22 12.33 -1.35
CA ARG A 85 2.50 11.63 -1.24
C ARG A 85 2.79 10.62 -2.36
N GLY A 86 1.86 10.42 -3.30
CA GLY A 86 2.11 9.68 -4.54
C GLY A 86 2.50 8.20 -4.37
N SER A 87 1.76 7.41 -3.58
CA SER A 87 1.98 5.95 -3.53
C SER A 87 1.59 5.30 -4.87
N SER A 88 2.42 4.39 -5.38
CA SER A 88 2.20 3.70 -6.67
C SER A 88 0.87 2.94 -6.70
N LEU A 89 0.48 2.32 -5.58
CA LEU A 89 -0.82 1.67 -5.46
C LEU A 89 -1.98 2.66 -5.53
N PHE A 90 -1.83 3.83 -4.90
CA PHE A 90 -2.85 4.86 -4.96
C PHE A 90 -2.97 5.45 -6.38
N GLU A 91 -1.85 5.61 -7.09
CA GLU A 91 -1.88 6.01 -8.50
C GLU A 91 -2.64 4.99 -9.36
N VAL A 92 -2.41 3.68 -9.14
CA VAL A 92 -3.17 2.61 -9.80
C VAL A 92 -4.65 2.65 -9.42
N PHE A 93 -4.99 2.93 -8.16
CA PHE A 93 -6.38 3.14 -7.73
C PHE A 93 -7.04 4.24 -8.54
N MET A 94 -6.39 5.40 -8.62
CA MET A 94 -6.91 6.58 -9.29
C MET A 94 -7.07 6.31 -10.78
N ALA A 95 -6.10 5.64 -11.41
CA ALA A 95 -6.21 5.21 -12.80
C ALA A 95 -7.40 4.25 -13.03
N SER A 96 -7.71 3.38 -12.06
CA SER A 96 -8.85 2.45 -12.14
C SER A 96 -10.22 3.13 -11.88
N LYS A 97 -10.26 4.16 -11.04
CA LYS A 97 -11.48 4.92 -10.70
C LYS A 97 -11.79 6.02 -11.70
N LEU A 98 -10.78 6.68 -12.28
CA LEU A 98 -10.90 7.63 -13.39
C LEU A 98 -11.05 6.92 -14.75
N GLY A 99 -11.83 5.84 -14.81
CA GLY A 99 -11.97 5.01 -16.01
C GLY A 99 -12.04 5.84 -17.31
N ARG A 100 -11.09 5.59 -18.22
CA ARG A 100 -11.30 5.58 -19.66
C ARG A 100 -12.23 6.68 -20.20
N ASN A 101 -11.86 7.95 -20.03
CA ASN A 101 -12.31 8.99 -20.94
C ASN A 101 -11.36 9.00 -22.15
N ASP A 102 -11.63 8.13 -23.12
CA ASP A 102 -11.25 8.40 -24.51
C ASP A 102 -12.05 9.63 -24.95
N LYS A 103 -11.49 10.82 -24.70
CA LYS A 103 -11.62 11.97 -25.58
C LYS A 103 -10.30 12.73 -25.56
N GLU A 104 -9.52 12.44 -26.60
CA GLU A 104 -8.69 13.40 -27.31
C GLU A 104 -7.51 14.01 -26.53
N GLY A 105 -6.32 13.46 -26.81
CA GLY A 105 -5.11 14.24 -27.03
C GLY A 105 -4.70 15.21 -25.92
N THR A 106 -4.12 14.69 -24.83
CA THR A 106 -2.89 15.26 -24.26
C THR A 106 -2.24 14.18 -23.41
N ALA A 107 -1.05 13.77 -23.81
CA ALA A 107 -0.14 13.05 -22.92
C ALA A 107 0.06 13.96 -21.70
N LYS A 108 -0.65 13.67 -20.62
CA LYS A 108 -0.52 14.40 -19.36
C LYS A 108 0.84 14.01 -18.80
N VAL A 109 1.85 14.79 -19.19
CA VAL A 109 3.19 14.77 -18.63
C VAL A 109 2.99 14.79 -17.11
N VAL A 110 3.27 13.65 -16.49
CA VAL A 110 3.24 13.52 -15.04
C VAL A 110 4.34 14.43 -14.52
N ASP A 111 3.94 15.51 -13.87
CA ASP A 111 4.82 16.52 -13.32
C ASP A 111 5.88 15.85 -12.44
N ALA A 112 7.11 15.81 -12.93
CA ALA A 112 8.24 15.19 -12.23
C ALA A 112 8.58 15.92 -10.92
N THR A 113 8.07 17.14 -10.73
CA THR A 113 8.25 17.96 -9.52
C THR A 113 7.42 17.43 -8.35
N ALA A 114 6.29 16.77 -8.62
CA ALA A 114 5.49 16.09 -7.59
C ALA A 114 6.22 14.87 -6.98
N ARG A 115 7.28 14.37 -7.64
CA ARG A 115 8.14 13.30 -7.10
C ARG A 115 9.20 13.81 -6.11
N PHE A 116 9.37 15.13 -5.96
CA PHE A 116 10.53 15.74 -5.29
C PHE A 116 10.23 16.50 -3.99
N THR A 117 9.05 16.35 -3.40
CA THR A 117 8.79 16.93 -2.08
C THR A 117 8.26 15.85 -1.14
N VAL A 118 8.84 15.80 0.08
CA VAL A 118 8.54 14.89 1.20
C VAL A 118 9.44 13.65 1.30
N GLN A 119 10.69 13.87 1.73
CA GLN A 119 11.56 12.85 2.36
C GLN A 119 10.95 12.20 3.65
N GLY A 120 9.78 12.65 4.12
CA GLY A 120 9.16 12.21 5.39
C GLY A 120 8.12 11.09 5.28
N SER A 121 7.84 10.56 4.08
CA SER A 121 6.82 9.55 3.81
C SER A 121 7.38 8.17 3.46
N ARG A 122 8.64 8.11 3.01
CA ARG A 122 9.34 6.88 2.66
C ARG A 122 10.02 6.35 3.91
N TRP A 123 9.58 5.17 4.33
CA TRP A 123 10.18 4.47 5.45
C TRP A 123 11.16 3.42 4.92
N THR A 124 12.34 3.34 5.54
CA THR A 124 13.32 2.29 5.25
C THR A 124 13.25 1.25 6.36
N PRO A 125 12.61 0.09 6.13
CA PRO A 125 12.59 -1.00 7.10
C PRO A 125 13.98 -1.58 7.35
N THR A 126 14.13 -2.22 8.50
CA THR A 126 15.33 -3.00 8.80
C THR A 126 15.42 -4.23 7.88
N PRO A 127 16.62 -4.77 7.61
CA PRO A 127 16.77 -5.96 6.77
C PRO A 127 15.98 -7.18 7.28
N ALA A 128 15.92 -7.36 8.61
CA ALA A 128 15.14 -8.43 9.23
C ALA A 128 13.64 -8.31 8.94
N LEU A 129 13.12 -7.07 8.95
CA LEU A 129 11.73 -6.79 8.65
C LEU A 129 11.42 -6.95 7.15
N VAL A 130 12.34 -6.57 6.27
CA VAL A 130 12.23 -6.85 4.83
C VAL A 130 12.14 -8.35 4.57
N GLN A 131 13.02 -9.14 5.18
CA GLN A 131 12.98 -10.60 5.05
C GLN A 131 11.66 -11.18 5.56
N ALA A 132 11.18 -10.72 6.72
CA ALA A 132 9.90 -11.14 7.28
C ALA A 132 8.71 -10.82 6.35
N LEU A 133 8.72 -9.65 5.70
CA LEU A 133 7.71 -9.24 4.72
C LEU A 133 7.78 -10.09 3.45
N ASP A 134 8.98 -10.39 2.96
CA ASP A 134 9.18 -11.25 1.79
C ASP A 134 8.66 -12.68 2.06
N GLU A 135 9.01 -13.27 3.21
CA GLU A 135 8.50 -14.58 3.62
C GLU A 135 6.97 -14.59 3.73
N ALA A 136 6.39 -13.56 4.34
CA ALA A 136 4.94 -13.41 4.42
C ALA A 136 4.29 -13.20 3.03
N ALA A 137 4.97 -12.48 2.12
CA ALA A 137 4.50 -12.25 0.77
C ALA A 137 4.57 -13.50 -0.11
N LEU A 138 5.56 -14.35 0.12
CA LEU A 138 5.67 -15.65 -0.55
C LEU A 138 4.81 -16.74 0.13
N GLY A 139 4.21 -16.45 1.29
CA GLY A 139 3.39 -17.41 2.04
C GLY A 139 4.20 -18.45 2.80
N LEU A 140 5.49 -18.19 3.03
CA LEU A 140 6.39 -18.99 3.84
C LEU A 140 6.18 -18.77 5.34
N ARG A 141 5.58 -17.62 5.70
CA ARG A 141 5.27 -17.24 7.08
C ARG A 141 3.77 -16.97 7.25
N PRO A 142 3.11 -17.54 8.28
CA PRO A 142 1.76 -17.14 8.63
C PRO A 142 1.77 -15.69 9.11
N CYS A 143 0.83 -14.90 8.61
CA CYS A 143 0.68 -13.49 8.99
C CYS A 143 -0.79 -13.26 9.32
N PRO A 144 -1.10 -12.70 10.50
CA PRO A 144 -2.48 -12.43 10.89
C PRO A 144 -3.10 -11.45 9.89
N GLY A 145 -4.31 -11.80 9.43
CA GLY A 145 -5.09 -10.95 8.55
C GLY A 145 -5.87 -9.92 9.33
N ILE A 146 -6.02 -8.74 8.75
CA ILE A 146 -7.07 -7.78 9.08
C ILE A 146 -7.98 -7.65 7.88
#